data_AF-A0A918U8T0-F1
#
_entry.id   AF-A0A918U8T0-F1
#
_cell.length_a   1.000
_cell.length_b   1.000
_cell.length_c   1.000
_cell.angle_alpha   90.00
_cell.angle_beta   90.00
_cell.angle_gamma   90.00
#
_symmetry.space_group_name_H-M   'P 1'
#
loop_
_entity.id
_entity.type
_entity.pdbx_description
1 polymer ?
#
loop_
_entity_poly.entity_id
_entity_poly.type
_entity_poly.pdbx_seq_one_letter_code
_entity_poly.pdbx_strand_id
1 'polypeptide(L)'
;MRTLHTPRLILEPQTRQHAKEMFHVLSDPAIYRYENTPPPSIGWLQERFERLEERRNPHNDEYRLNWVVRHPEQGLIGFVQASVYEDRHAEIAYVFASHVWGNGYAGEAVTEMIAELAGTYGAHHFLAVLKCANESSLRLLKRSGFETGTGGIPPRMSVDPDETVFHRTLGATRSAGTRLAIAQMPMAPTAHANLATITRYLALAAEHGAKICVFPELSVPGFHRGIREEAKSRAQAEALDRIRAHCRSLRIAALFGTLVPPESHAPFNVHVHIDASGNLAATVAKNGLTPSEQTFLTTGHTRAIGHLGHLRTTSVLCREVLDLALLARQLPPGSVDMIFWPSIISAIPDGADGIDYLPNARQLARTASAWLVQCNWPMSLNEPGARQLGGSVVIAPNGEVTHRLPVNGLGMGLVTLGETGMMWLAQDQ
;
A
#
# COMPACT_ATOMS: atom_id res chain seq x y z
N MET A 1 13.33 6.40 -20.07
CA MET A 1 14.18 5.96 -18.95
C MET A 1 14.88 7.16 -18.35
N ARG A 2 14.66 7.43 -17.06
CA ARG A 2 15.23 8.58 -16.33
C ARG A 2 16.24 8.11 -15.29
N THR A 3 17.05 9.02 -14.78
CA THR A 3 17.89 8.79 -13.59
C THR A 3 17.00 8.67 -12.37
N LEU A 4 17.25 7.65 -11.54
CA LEU A 4 16.53 7.42 -10.29
C LEU A 4 17.44 7.72 -9.10
N HIS A 5 16.86 8.21 -8.03
CA HIS A 5 17.58 8.60 -6.82
C HIS A 5 17.07 7.81 -5.64
N THR A 6 18.00 7.29 -4.87
CA THR A 6 17.74 6.61 -3.59
C THR A 6 18.47 7.37 -2.49
N PRO A 7 18.23 7.06 -1.19
CA PRO A 7 18.94 7.75 -0.11
C PRO A 7 20.46 7.75 -0.22
N ARG A 8 21.07 6.70 -0.81
CA ARG A 8 22.52 6.54 -0.89
C ARG A 8 23.07 6.34 -2.31
N LEU A 9 22.21 6.05 -3.30
CA LEU A 9 22.63 5.68 -4.65
C LEU A 9 21.94 6.51 -5.73
N ILE A 10 22.60 6.61 -6.88
CA ILE A 10 22.07 7.16 -8.12
C ILE A 10 22.02 6.03 -9.14
N LEU A 11 20.84 5.77 -9.72
CA LEU A 11 20.65 4.79 -10.79
C LEU A 11 20.64 5.55 -12.11
N GLU A 12 21.75 5.49 -12.85
CA GLU A 12 21.95 6.20 -14.10
C GLU A 12 21.55 5.32 -15.27
N PRO A 13 20.79 5.84 -16.27
CA PRO A 13 20.54 5.10 -17.49
C PRO A 13 21.83 4.57 -18.11
N GLN A 14 21.92 3.27 -18.35
CA GLN A 14 23.13 2.66 -18.88
C GLN A 14 23.45 3.24 -20.26
N THR A 15 24.73 3.59 -20.46
CA THR A 15 25.29 4.00 -21.74
C THR A 15 26.63 3.31 -21.98
N ARG A 16 27.10 3.30 -23.22
CA ARG A 16 28.40 2.82 -23.67
C ARG A 16 29.56 3.43 -22.87
N GLN A 17 29.41 4.68 -22.43
CA GLN A 17 30.44 5.38 -21.66
C GLN A 17 30.71 4.72 -20.30
N HIS A 18 29.71 4.06 -19.71
CA HIS A 18 29.86 3.35 -18.44
C HIS A 18 30.68 2.07 -18.53
N ALA A 19 30.90 1.53 -19.73
CA ALA A 19 31.53 0.21 -19.91
C ALA A 19 32.94 0.13 -19.32
N LYS A 20 33.75 1.20 -19.39
CA LYS A 20 35.11 1.19 -18.83
C LYS A 20 35.09 1.05 -17.30
N GLU A 21 34.29 1.87 -16.63
CA GLU A 21 34.17 1.85 -15.17
C GLU A 21 33.49 0.55 -14.71
N MET A 22 32.42 0.12 -15.40
CA MET A 22 31.69 -1.11 -15.09
C MET A 22 32.50 -2.38 -15.38
N PHE A 23 33.46 -2.34 -16.31
CA PHE A 23 34.37 -3.48 -16.53
C PHE A 23 35.15 -3.83 -15.26
N HIS A 24 35.60 -2.84 -14.49
CA HIS A 24 36.28 -3.08 -13.21
C HIS A 24 35.35 -3.75 -12.19
N VAL A 25 34.10 -3.33 -12.12
CA VAL A 25 33.07 -3.95 -11.26
C VAL A 25 32.78 -5.38 -11.69
N LEU A 26 32.60 -5.61 -12.98
CA LEU A 26 32.22 -6.89 -13.56
C LEU A 26 33.40 -7.84 -13.78
N SER A 27 34.63 -7.45 -13.49
CA SER A 27 35.79 -8.35 -13.59
C SER A 27 35.98 -9.25 -12.37
N ASP A 28 35.25 -8.98 -11.29
CA ASP A 28 35.37 -9.71 -10.03
C ASP A 28 34.79 -11.13 -10.16
N PRO A 29 35.60 -12.20 -10.06
CA PRO A 29 35.11 -13.58 -10.19
C PRO A 29 34.06 -13.97 -9.14
N ALA A 30 34.03 -13.30 -7.98
CA ALA A 30 33.08 -13.61 -6.92
C ALA A 30 31.63 -13.41 -7.36
N ILE A 31 31.35 -12.46 -8.26
CA ILE A 31 29.98 -12.18 -8.74
C ILE A 31 29.45 -13.28 -9.66
N TYR A 32 30.34 -14.11 -10.23
CA TYR A 32 30.02 -15.20 -11.14
C TYR A 32 29.99 -16.58 -10.46
N ARG A 33 30.06 -16.62 -9.12
CA ARG A 33 30.09 -17.87 -8.35
C ARG A 33 28.97 -18.84 -8.71
N TYR A 34 27.80 -18.32 -9.09
CA TYR A 34 26.63 -19.13 -9.40
C TYR A 34 26.33 -19.22 -10.91
N GLU A 35 26.60 -18.17 -11.68
CA GLU A 35 26.31 -18.12 -13.11
C GLU A 35 27.20 -17.11 -13.86
N ASN A 36 27.31 -17.32 -15.18
CA ASN A 36 27.98 -16.47 -16.17
C ASN A 36 29.51 -16.42 -16.03
N THR A 37 30.15 -15.72 -16.96
CA THR A 37 31.59 -15.42 -16.94
C THR A 37 31.81 -13.91 -16.99
N PRO A 38 32.94 -13.42 -16.45
CA PRO A 38 33.36 -12.03 -16.61
C PRO A 38 33.32 -11.58 -18.08
N PRO A 39 33.04 -10.28 -18.35
CA PRO A 39 33.17 -9.75 -19.70
C PRO A 39 34.63 -9.94 -20.19
N PRO A 40 34.86 -10.35 -21.44
CA PRO A 40 36.20 -10.70 -21.92
C PRO A 40 37.07 -9.47 -22.15
N SER A 41 36.47 -8.28 -22.38
CA SER A 41 37.20 -7.03 -22.55
C SER A 41 36.28 -5.81 -22.37
N ILE A 42 36.89 -4.63 -22.19
CA ILE A 42 36.17 -3.34 -22.20
C ILE A 42 35.46 -3.14 -23.53
N GLY A 43 36.09 -3.48 -24.66
CA GLY A 43 35.50 -3.32 -26.00
C GLY A 43 34.24 -4.15 -26.18
N TRP A 44 34.26 -5.42 -25.73
CA TRP A 44 33.08 -6.27 -25.73
C TRP A 44 31.94 -5.69 -24.89
N LEU A 45 32.26 -5.12 -23.72
CA LEU A 45 31.26 -4.52 -22.83
C LEU A 45 30.70 -3.21 -23.42
N GLN A 46 31.51 -2.42 -24.12
CA GLN A 46 31.06 -1.23 -24.84
C GLN A 46 30.03 -1.58 -25.91
N GLU A 47 30.32 -2.58 -26.77
CA GLU A 47 29.39 -3.05 -27.80
C GLU A 47 28.09 -3.59 -27.19
N ARG A 48 28.20 -4.33 -26.07
CA ARG A 48 27.02 -4.81 -25.34
C ARG A 48 26.18 -3.64 -24.82
N PHE A 49 26.81 -2.64 -24.22
CA PHE A 49 26.11 -1.49 -23.64
C PHE A 49 25.45 -0.63 -24.71
N GLU A 50 26.12 -0.43 -25.86
CA GLU A 50 25.58 0.29 -27.01
C GLU A 50 24.29 -0.35 -27.53
N ARG A 51 24.24 -1.68 -27.69
CA ARG A 51 23.00 -2.39 -28.06
C ARG A 51 21.87 -2.22 -27.04
N LEU A 52 22.21 -2.09 -25.75
CA LEU A 52 21.22 -1.92 -24.68
C LEU A 52 20.71 -0.48 -24.55
N GLU A 53 21.35 0.50 -25.20
CA GLU A 53 20.87 1.89 -25.22
C GLU A 53 19.59 2.09 -26.03
N GLU A 54 19.31 1.19 -26.98
CA GLU A 54 18.09 1.21 -27.80
C GLU A 54 16.82 1.11 -26.93
N ARG A 55 16.93 0.50 -25.73
CA ARG A 55 15.90 0.38 -24.68
C ARG A 55 14.59 -0.28 -25.09
N ARG A 56 14.44 -0.66 -26.35
CA ARG A 56 13.29 -1.34 -26.92
C ARG A 56 13.80 -2.51 -27.73
N ASN A 57 13.13 -3.64 -27.62
CA ASN A 57 13.39 -4.78 -28.47
C ASN A 57 12.71 -4.53 -29.83
N PRO A 58 13.46 -4.54 -30.94
CA PRO A 58 12.92 -4.23 -32.26
C PRO A 58 11.89 -5.25 -32.77
N HIS A 59 11.74 -6.40 -32.10
CA HIS A 59 10.90 -7.50 -32.57
C HIS A 59 9.56 -7.67 -31.83
N ASN A 60 9.38 -7.10 -30.63
CA ASN A 60 8.23 -7.44 -29.78
C ASN A 60 7.76 -6.33 -28.81
N ASP A 61 8.09 -5.05 -29.07
CA ASP A 61 7.68 -3.90 -28.25
C ASP A 61 8.01 -3.97 -26.74
N GLU A 62 8.91 -4.89 -26.37
CA GLU A 62 9.45 -5.05 -25.02
C GLU A 62 10.42 -3.92 -24.68
N TYR A 63 10.31 -3.34 -23.49
CA TYR A 63 11.31 -2.40 -22.98
C TYR A 63 12.46 -3.15 -22.31
N ARG A 64 13.69 -2.86 -22.70
CA ARG A 64 14.92 -3.38 -22.07
C ARG A 64 15.61 -2.25 -21.31
N LEU A 65 15.33 -2.17 -20.01
CA LEU A 65 15.70 -1.05 -19.17
C LEU A 65 16.89 -1.45 -18.30
N ASN A 66 17.98 -0.67 -18.37
CA ASN A 66 19.22 -0.99 -17.68
C ASN A 66 19.74 0.28 -16.99
N TRP A 67 19.98 0.19 -15.68
CA TRP A 67 20.60 1.26 -14.91
C TRP A 67 21.91 0.79 -14.32
N VAL A 68 22.96 1.58 -14.50
CA VAL A 68 24.17 1.43 -13.69
C VAL A 68 23.94 2.10 -12.34
N VAL A 69 24.44 1.50 -11.28
CA VAL A 69 24.25 1.97 -9.91
C VAL A 69 25.53 2.66 -9.45
N ARG A 70 25.44 3.96 -9.18
CA ARG A 70 26.53 4.80 -8.69
C ARG A 70 26.36 5.07 -7.20
N HIS A 71 27.42 4.84 -6.44
CA HIS A 71 27.58 5.35 -5.08
C HIS A 71 28.41 6.65 -5.16
N PRO A 72 27.99 7.74 -4.50
CA PRO A 72 28.64 9.05 -4.61
C PRO A 72 30.15 9.02 -4.33
N GLU A 73 30.58 8.20 -3.37
CA GLU A 73 31.99 8.10 -2.95
C GLU A 73 32.77 6.93 -3.58
N GLN A 74 32.09 5.90 -4.10
CA GLN A 74 32.73 4.65 -4.54
C GLN A 74 32.67 4.45 -6.07
N GLY A 75 31.99 5.35 -6.79
CA GLY A 75 31.78 5.20 -8.23
C GLY A 75 30.69 4.18 -8.56
N LEU A 76 30.79 3.54 -9.72
CA LEU A 76 29.87 2.46 -10.10
C LEU A 76 30.09 1.21 -9.24
N ILE A 77 29.01 0.66 -8.70
CA ILE A 77 29.03 -0.48 -7.79
C ILE A 77 28.20 -1.67 -8.28
N GLY A 78 27.55 -1.56 -9.43
CA GLY A 78 26.68 -2.60 -9.98
C GLY A 78 25.69 -2.09 -11.00
N PHE A 79 24.72 -2.92 -11.34
CA PHE A 79 23.59 -2.56 -12.20
C PHE A 79 22.30 -3.24 -11.75
N VAL A 80 21.18 -2.65 -12.14
CA VAL A 80 19.85 -3.27 -12.12
C VAL A 80 19.25 -3.21 -13.51
N GLN A 81 18.54 -4.25 -13.91
CA GLN A 81 17.95 -4.37 -15.23
C GLN A 81 16.53 -4.92 -15.15
N ALA A 82 15.72 -4.56 -16.14
CA ALA A 82 14.38 -5.07 -16.31
C ALA A 82 14.01 -5.23 -17.79
N SER A 83 13.35 -6.34 -18.12
CA SER A 83 12.61 -6.54 -19.36
C SER A 83 11.13 -6.39 -19.08
N VAL A 84 10.48 -5.38 -19.65
CA VAL A 84 9.04 -5.11 -19.47
C VAL A 84 8.28 -5.53 -20.72
N TYR A 85 7.23 -6.32 -20.52
CA TYR A 85 6.40 -6.91 -21.56
C TYR A 85 5.03 -6.22 -21.63
N GLU A 86 4.36 -6.33 -22.78
CA GLU A 86 3.02 -5.74 -23.02
C GLU A 86 1.95 -6.24 -22.02
N ASP A 87 2.11 -7.46 -21.52
CA ASP A 87 1.21 -8.07 -20.52
C ASP A 87 1.40 -7.48 -19.10
N ARG A 88 2.19 -6.42 -18.96
CA ARG A 88 2.54 -5.74 -17.68
C ARG A 88 3.36 -6.62 -16.72
N HIS A 89 3.99 -7.67 -17.24
CA HIS A 89 5.04 -8.39 -16.54
C HIS A 89 6.39 -7.68 -16.72
N ALA A 90 7.23 -7.78 -15.70
CA ALA A 90 8.62 -7.36 -15.77
C ALA A 90 9.54 -8.44 -15.20
N GLU A 91 10.50 -8.89 -16.00
CA GLU A 91 11.60 -9.73 -15.54
C GLU A 91 12.72 -8.83 -15.05
N ILE A 92 13.17 -9.00 -13.81
CA ILE A 92 14.20 -8.17 -13.20
C ILE A 92 15.46 -8.97 -12.92
N ALA A 93 16.61 -8.31 -13.02
CA ALA A 93 17.88 -8.85 -12.55
C ALA A 93 18.79 -7.74 -12.04
N TYR A 94 19.81 -8.13 -11.27
CA TYR A 94 20.74 -7.18 -10.66
C TYR A 94 22.07 -7.86 -10.37
N VAL A 95 23.16 -7.10 -10.47
CA VAL A 95 24.52 -7.55 -10.14
C VAL A 95 25.23 -6.41 -9.42
N PHE A 96 25.93 -6.73 -8.33
CA PHE A 96 26.68 -5.77 -7.53
C PHE A 96 28.08 -6.28 -7.25
N ALA A 97 29.05 -5.37 -7.16
CA ALA A 97 30.43 -5.67 -6.82
C ALA A 97 30.52 -6.40 -5.47
N SER A 98 31.39 -7.40 -5.34
CA SER A 98 31.42 -8.22 -4.12
C SER A 98 31.81 -7.42 -2.87
N HIS A 99 32.68 -6.42 -3.02
CA HIS A 99 33.14 -5.56 -1.92
C HIS A 99 32.04 -4.71 -1.28
N VAL A 100 30.89 -4.53 -1.95
CA VAL A 100 29.75 -3.77 -1.41
C VAL A 100 28.61 -4.66 -0.89
N TRP A 101 28.73 -5.98 -0.96
CA TRP A 101 27.70 -6.88 -0.47
C TRP A 101 27.45 -6.72 1.04
N GLY A 102 26.23 -7.03 1.48
CA GLY A 102 25.83 -6.89 2.89
C GLY A 102 25.42 -5.47 3.33
N ASN A 103 25.69 -4.43 2.53
CA ASN A 103 25.37 -3.03 2.86
C ASN A 103 23.92 -2.58 2.50
N GLY A 104 23.13 -3.48 1.92
CA GLY A 104 21.73 -3.23 1.56
C GLY A 104 21.51 -2.48 0.23
N TYR A 105 22.57 -2.09 -0.48
CA TYR A 105 22.47 -1.32 -1.74
C TYR A 105 21.63 -1.98 -2.82
N ALA A 106 21.76 -3.30 -2.99
CA ALA A 106 20.97 -4.03 -3.97
C ALA A 106 19.46 -3.97 -3.68
N GLY A 107 19.06 -4.07 -2.40
CA GLY A 107 17.65 -3.96 -2.01
C GLY A 107 17.11 -2.55 -2.25
N GLU A 108 17.92 -1.53 -1.99
CA GLU A 108 17.60 -0.12 -2.25
C GLU A 108 17.39 0.14 -3.75
N ALA A 109 18.32 -0.30 -4.59
CA ALA A 109 18.23 -0.14 -6.04
C ALA A 109 17.06 -0.93 -6.66
N VAL A 110 16.83 -2.18 -6.23
CA VAL A 110 15.71 -3.02 -6.72
C VAL A 110 14.37 -2.39 -6.35
N THR A 111 14.25 -1.83 -5.14
CA THR A 111 13.01 -1.18 -4.69
C THR A 111 12.68 0.04 -5.55
N GLU A 112 13.67 0.89 -5.80
CA GLU A 112 13.49 2.09 -6.63
C GLU A 112 13.19 1.73 -8.09
N MET A 113 13.89 0.73 -8.64
CA MET A 113 13.60 0.23 -9.98
C MET A 113 12.16 -0.29 -10.09
N ILE A 114 11.68 -1.12 -9.14
CA ILE A 114 10.29 -1.60 -9.14
C ILE A 114 9.28 -0.45 -9.11
N ALA A 115 9.55 0.59 -8.31
CA ALA A 115 8.68 1.77 -8.24
C ALA A 115 8.61 2.51 -9.61
N GLU A 116 9.75 2.67 -10.29
CA GLU A 116 9.81 3.26 -11.63
C GLU A 116 9.06 2.42 -12.67
N LEU A 117 9.28 1.10 -12.66
CA LEU A 117 8.63 0.17 -13.58
C LEU A 117 7.10 0.18 -13.40
N ALA A 118 6.63 0.25 -12.15
CA ALA A 118 5.22 0.35 -11.85
C ALA A 118 4.61 1.70 -12.24
N GLY A 119 5.31 2.80 -11.93
CA GLY A 119 4.80 4.15 -12.13
C GLY A 119 4.84 4.63 -13.59
N THR A 120 5.94 4.33 -14.30
CA THR A 120 6.19 4.84 -15.65
C THR A 120 5.84 3.81 -16.73
N TYR A 121 6.04 2.52 -16.45
CA TYR A 121 5.91 1.45 -17.45
C TYR A 121 4.70 0.54 -17.21
N GLY A 122 3.90 0.79 -16.17
CA GLY A 122 2.69 0.03 -15.86
C GLY A 122 2.94 -1.43 -15.48
N ALA A 123 4.16 -1.80 -15.13
CA ALA A 123 4.48 -3.16 -14.70
C ALA A 123 3.90 -3.44 -13.31
N HIS A 124 3.19 -4.56 -13.16
CA HIS A 124 2.53 -4.92 -11.89
C HIS A 124 2.84 -6.34 -11.43
N HIS A 125 3.43 -7.15 -12.30
CA HIS A 125 3.91 -8.49 -11.97
C HIS A 125 5.40 -8.59 -12.25
N PHE A 126 6.20 -8.80 -11.21
CA PHE A 126 7.65 -8.83 -11.28
C PHE A 126 8.15 -10.25 -11.09
N LEU A 127 9.10 -10.67 -11.90
CA LEU A 127 9.71 -11.99 -11.87
C LEU A 127 11.22 -11.86 -11.71
N ALA A 128 11.81 -12.73 -10.91
CA ALA A 128 13.25 -12.88 -10.79
C ALA A 128 13.58 -14.36 -10.72
N VAL A 129 14.61 -14.79 -11.45
CA VAL A 129 15.12 -16.16 -11.44
C VAL A 129 16.52 -16.15 -10.84
N LEU A 130 16.81 -17.08 -9.95
CA LEU A 130 18.14 -17.25 -9.34
C LEU A 130 18.45 -18.72 -9.09
N LYS A 131 19.73 -19.08 -9.13
CA LYS A 131 20.19 -20.38 -8.63
C LYS A 131 19.78 -20.59 -7.18
N CYS A 132 19.22 -21.76 -6.87
CA CYS A 132 18.77 -22.16 -5.52
C CYS A 132 19.85 -21.97 -4.44
N ALA A 133 21.13 -22.10 -4.81
CA ALA A 133 22.27 -21.92 -3.92
C ALA A 133 22.58 -20.44 -3.55
N ASN A 134 22.00 -19.46 -4.25
CA ASN A 134 22.26 -18.05 -4.03
C ASN A 134 21.42 -17.47 -2.87
N GLU A 135 21.82 -17.80 -1.64
CA GLU A 135 21.10 -17.39 -0.43
C GLU A 135 21.02 -15.87 -0.22
N SER A 136 22.03 -15.11 -0.68
CA SER A 136 22.06 -13.66 -0.49
C SER A 136 20.98 -12.98 -1.32
N SER A 137 20.80 -13.39 -2.59
CA SER A 137 19.69 -12.93 -3.42
C SER A 137 18.34 -13.43 -2.93
N LEU A 138 18.25 -14.67 -2.43
CA LEU A 138 17.02 -15.18 -1.81
C LEU A 138 16.56 -14.29 -0.64
N ARG A 139 17.48 -13.93 0.27
CA ARG A 139 17.19 -13.02 1.39
C ARG A 139 16.84 -11.61 0.92
N LEU A 140 17.42 -11.13 -0.18
CA LEU A 140 17.07 -9.84 -0.77
C LEU A 140 15.64 -9.88 -1.31
N LEU A 141 15.33 -10.81 -2.21
CA LEU A 141 14.02 -10.87 -2.86
C LEU A 141 12.88 -11.05 -1.85
N LYS A 142 13.04 -11.91 -0.84
CA LYS A 142 12.04 -12.03 0.24
C LYS A 142 11.82 -10.71 0.99
N ARG A 143 12.89 -9.98 1.30
CA ARG A 143 12.78 -8.64 1.96
C ARG A 143 12.17 -7.59 1.03
N SER A 144 12.40 -7.72 -0.27
CA SER A 144 11.79 -6.90 -1.31
C SER A 144 10.37 -7.37 -1.68
N GLY A 145 9.74 -8.25 -0.89
CA GLY A 145 8.34 -8.62 -1.04
C GLY A 145 8.06 -9.64 -2.16
N PHE A 146 9.06 -10.37 -2.63
CA PHE A 146 8.86 -11.50 -3.54
C PHE A 146 8.55 -12.78 -2.76
N GLU A 147 7.67 -13.58 -3.33
CA GLU A 147 7.29 -14.90 -2.87
C GLU A 147 7.87 -15.96 -3.83
N THR A 148 8.11 -17.17 -3.34
CA THR A 148 8.51 -18.31 -4.18
C THR A 148 7.25 -19.03 -4.69
N GLY A 149 7.19 -19.37 -5.97
CA GLY A 149 6.07 -20.13 -6.51
C GLY A 149 6.14 -20.32 -8.02
N THR A 150 5.40 -21.31 -8.52
CA THR A 150 5.22 -21.57 -9.96
C THR A 150 4.02 -20.83 -10.55
N GLY A 151 3.20 -20.19 -9.72
CA GLY A 151 2.03 -19.44 -10.14
C GLY A 151 2.40 -18.11 -10.78
N GLY A 152 2.10 -17.94 -12.07
CA GLY A 152 2.37 -16.70 -12.81
C GLY A 152 3.65 -16.71 -13.64
N ILE A 153 4.32 -17.86 -13.79
CA ILE A 153 5.41 -18.03 -14.76
C ILE A 153 4.80 -17.92 -16.17
N PRO A 154 5.19 -16.94 -16.98
CA PRO A 154 4.70 -16.83 -18.35
C PRO A 154 5.24 -18.00 -19.17
N PRO A 155 4.49 -18.52 -20.17
CA PRO A 155 4.91 -19.69 -20.97
C PRO A 155 6.27 -19.54 -21.68
N ARG A 156 6.75 -18.31 -21.83
CA ARG A 156 8.05 -17.96 -22.45
C ARG A 156 9.26 -18.19 -21.54
N MET A 157 9.05 -18.35 -20.24
CA MET A 157 10.14 -18.50 -19.27
C MET A 157 10.45 -19.97 -19.05
N SER A 158 11.70 -20.35 -19.36
CA SER A 158 12.29 -21.64 -18.95
C SER A 158 12.98 -21.46 -17.60
N VAL A 159 12.86 -22.45 -16.73
CA VAL A 159 13.47 -22.44 -15.39
C VAL A 159 14.21 -23.75 -15.24
N ASP A 160 15.51 -23.69 -14.98
CA ASP A 160 16.30 -24.88 -14.77
C ASP A 160 15.96 -25.54 -13.42
N PRO A 161 16.16 -26.86 -13.25
CA PRO A 161 15.84 -27.54 -11.98
C PRO A 161 16.62 -27.01 -10.76
N ASP A 162 17.76 -26.35 -10.99
CA ASP A 162 18.57 -25.73 -9.96
C ASP A 162 18.26 -24.24 -9.75
N GLU A 163 17.19 -23.74 -10.37
CA GLU A 163 16.70 -22.37 -10.25
C GLU A 163 15.40 -22.28 -9.45
N THR A 164 15.22 -21.14 -8.79
CA THR A 164 13.98 -20.77 -8.12
C THR A 164 13.41 -19.52 -8.76
N VAL A 165 12.13 -19.58 -9.16
CA VAL A 165 11.38 -18.39 -9.55
C VAL A 165 10.82 -17.69 -8.33
N PHE A 166 11.07 -16.39 -8.29
CA PHE A 166 10.46 -15.45 -7.38
C PHE A 166 9.51 -14.57 -8.16
N HIS A 167 8.32 -14.36 -7.60
CA HIS A 167 7.34 -13.46 -8.18
C HIS A 167 6.86 -12.45 -7.14
N ARG A 168 6.60 -11.23 -7.57
CA ARG A 168 5.99 -10.18 -6.76
C ARG A 168 4.92 -9.50 -7.58
N THR A 169 3.71 -9.52 -7.05
CA THR A 169 2.59 -8.80 -7.64
C THR A 169 2.33 -7.56 -6.79
N LEU A 170 2.39 -6.36 -7.38
CA LEU A 170 2.02 -5.15 -6.66
C LEU A 170 0.51 -5.15 -6.39
N GLY A 171 0.10 -4.69 -5.21
CA GLY A 171 -1.24 -4.86 -4.65
C GLY A 171 -2.40 -4.34 -5.52
N ALA A 172 -2.12 -3.53 -6.54
CA ALA A 172 -3.08 -3.03 -7.53
C ALA A 172 -3.89 -4.15 -8.21
N THR A 173 -3.28 -5.29 -8.56
CA THR A 173 -3.99 -6.38 -9.26
C THR A 173 -4.67 -7.36 -8.31
N ARG A 174 -4.16 -7.55 -7.08
CA ARG A 174 -4.88 -8.32 -6.05
C ARG A 174 -6.19 -7.62 -5.66
N SER A 175 -6.20 -6.29 -5.65
CA SER A 175 -7.36 -5.48 -5.24
C SER A 175 -8.30 -5.09 -6.38
N ALA A 176 -7.87 -5.17 -7.64
CA ALA A 176 -8.68 -4.85 -8.81
C ALA A 176 -10.02 -5.61 -8.82
N GLY A 177 -11.10 -4.91 -9.19
CA GLY A 177 -12.45 -5.47 -9.21
C GLY A 177 -13.10 -5.62 -7.82
N THR A 178 -12.41 -5.30 -6.73
CA THR A 178 -13.02 -5.32 -5.40
C THR A 178 -14.03 -4.18 -5.28
N ARG A 179 -15.30 -4.53 -5.05
CA ARG A 179 -16.37 -3.56 -4.80
C ARG A 179 -16.44 -3.19 -3.32
N LEU A 180 -16.29 -1.91 -3.04
CA LEU A 180 -16.27 -1.31 -1.71
C LEU A 180 -17.52 -0.48 -1.47
N ALA A 181 -17.95 -0.43 -0.22
CA ALA A 181 -18.95 0.48 0.29
C ALA A 181 -18.29 1.43 1.31
N ILE A 182 -18.37 2.74 1.08
CA ILE A 182 -17.73 3.77 1.90
C ILE A 182 -18.82 4.59 2.59
N ALA A 183 -18.95 4.48 3.90
CA ALA A 183 -20.05 5.05 4.67
C ALA A 183 -19.76 6.49 5.14
N GLN A 184 -20.40 7.47 4.51
CA GLN A 184 -20.55 8.82 5.05
C GLN A 184 -21.84 8.87 5.88
N MET A 185 -21.82 8.17 7.02
CA MET A 185 -22.99 8.01 7.88
C MET A 185 -23.26 9.24 8.77
N PRO A 186 -24.51 9.48 9.21
CA PRO A 186 -24.82 10.48 10.21
C PRO A 186 -24.23 10.09 11.56
N MET A 187 -23.72 11.07 12.32
CA MET A 187 -23.21 10.84 13.68
C MET A 187 -24.36 10.92 14.67
N ALA A 188 -24.65 9.81 15.34
CA ALA A 188 -25.61 9.75 16.43
C ALA A 188 -24.91 9.96 17.79
N PRO A 189 -25.64 10.42 18.83
CA PRO A 189 -25.07 10.73 20.14
C PRO A 189 -24.77 9.50 21.01
N THR A 190 -25.11 8.29 20.58
CA THR A 190 -24.88 7.05 21.34
C THR A 190 -24.39 5.92 20.45
N ALA A 191 -23.61 5.00 21.02
CA ALA A 191 -23.13 3.81 20.32
C ALA A 191 -24.26 2.93 19.81
N HIS A 192 -25.36 2.81 20.55
CA HIS A 192 -26.51 2.04 20.14
C HIS A 192 -27.17 2.60 18.86
N ALA A 193 -27.31 3.93 18.79
CA ALA A 193 -27.90 4.58 17.63
C ALA A 193 -26.99 4.51 16.38
N ASN A 194 -25.68 4.71 16.56
CA ASN A 194 -24.72 4.51 15.47
C ASN A 194 -24.70 3.05 14.99
N LEU A 195 -24.78 2.07 15.90
CA LEU A 195 -24.82 0.65 15.55
C LEU A 195 -26.04 0.30 14.69
N ALA A 196 -27.20 0.92 14.92
CA ALA A 196 -28.37 0.75 14.04
C ALA A 196 -28.08 1.22 12.61
N THR A 197 -27.41 2.36 12.46
CA THR A 197 -26.98 2.86 11.14
C THR A 197 -25.93 1.96 10.49
N ILE A 198 -24.91 1.52 11.25
CA ILE A 198 -23.85 0.62 10.77
C ILE A 198 -24.45 -0.68 10.25
N THR A 199 -25.34 -1.31 11.02
CA THR A 199 -25.98 -2.58 10.62
C THR A 199 -26.87 -2.42 9.39
N ARG A 200 -27.61 -1.31 9.26
CA ARG A 200 -28.36 -0.97 8.04
C ARG A 200 -27.45 -0.81 6.83
N TYR A 201 -26.34 -0.09 6.97
CA TYR A 201 -25.41 0.16 5.87
C TYR A 201 -24.68 -1.11 5.45
N LEU A 202 -24.36 -2.01 6.39
CA LEU A 202 -23.83 -3.35 6.07
C LEU A 202 -24.80 -4.16 5.20
N ALA A 203 -26.09 -4.16 5.54
CA ALA A 203 -27.12 -4.84 4.76
C ALA A 203 -27.24 -4.23 3.36
N LEU A 204 -27.32 -2.91 3.26
CA LEU A 204 -27.43 -2.18 2.00
C LEU A 204 -26.18 -2.40 1.11
N ALA A 205 -24.99 -2.40 1.71
CA ALA A 205 -23.74 -2.67 1.00
C ALA A 205 -23.72 -4.09 0.43
N ALA A 206 -24.15 -5.08 1.21
CA ALA A 206 -24.20 -6.48 0.79
C ALA A 206 -25.23 -6.69 -0.34
N GLU A 207 -26.41 -6.05 -0.25
CA GLU A 207 -27.44 -6.07 -1.29
C GLU A 207 -26.90 -5.54 -2.64
N HIS A 208 -26.04 -4.52 -2.59
CA HIS A 208 -25.40 -3.95 -3.77
C HIS A 208 -24.07 -4.63 -4.15
N GLY A 209 -23.79 -5.81 -3.58
CA GLY A 209 -22.67 -6.66 -3.96
C GLY A 209 -21.30 -6.17 -3.48
N ALA A 210 -21.22 -5.21 -2.56
CA ALA A 210 -19.95 -4.82 -1.95
C ALA A 210 -19.36 -5.98 -1.14
N LYS A 211 -18.04 -6.14 -1.19
CA LYS A 211 -17.29 -7.14 -0.43
C LYS A 211 -16.79 -6.61 0.90
N ILE A 212 -16.60 -5.30 0.97
CA ILE A 212 -16.07 -4.60 2.14
C ILE A 212 -16.91 -3.34 2.36
N CYS A 213 -17.36 -3.11 3.59
CA CYS A 213 -17.98 -1.87 4.03
C CYS A 213 -17.08 -1.18 5.06
N VAL A 214 -16.67 0.07 4.80
CA VAL A 214 -15.82 0.86 5.68
C VAL A 214 -16.61 2.00 6.31
N PHE A 215 -16.37 2.23 7.59
CA PHE A 215 -17.00 3.26 8.41
C PHE A 215 -15.97 4.27 8.95
N PRO A 216 -16.40 5.47 9.35
CA PRO A 216 -15.50 6.52 9.83
C PRO A 216 -14.75 6.19 11.14
N GLU A 217 -13.82 7.06 11.50
CA GLU A 217 -13.09 6.98 12.77
C GLU A 217 -14.07 7.07 13.94
N LEU A 218 -13.90 6.23 14.97
CA LEU A 218 -14.81 6.17 16.12
C LEU A 218 -16.29 6.03 15.70
N SER A 219 -16.59 5.34 14.59
CA SER A 219 -17.95 5.17 14.06
C SER A 219 -18.97 4.62 15.07
N VAL A 220 -18.55 3.74 15.97
CA VAL A 220 -19.45 3.16 16.98
C VAL A 220 -19.80 4.22 18.03
N PRO A 221 -18.88 4.73 18.86
CA PRO A 221 -19.24 5.72 19.88
C PRO A 221 -19.58 7.11 19.32
N GLY A 222 -19.16 7.43 18.09
CA GLY A 222 -19.08 8.79 17.59
C GLY A 222 -17.91 9.57 18.21
N PHE A 223 -17.65 10.78 17.71
CA PHE A 223 -16.68 11.70 18.32
C PHE A 223 -17.38 12.96 18.78
N HIS A 224 -17.77 12.97 20.06
CA HIS A 224 -18.54 14.06 20.68
C HIS A 224 -18.19 14.23 22.16
N ARG A 225 -18.67 15.31 22.79
CA ARG A 225 -18.41 15.64 24.21
C ARG A 225 -18.75 14.54 25.21
N GLY A 226 -19.66 13.61 24.85
CA GLY A 226 -20.10 12.49 25.68
C GLY A 226 -19.26 11.21 25.54
N ILE A 227 -18.26 11.19 24.66
CA ILE A 227 -17.50 9.97 24.31
C ILE A 227 -16.84 9.28 25.51
N ARG A 228 -16.45 10.04 26.55
CA ARG A 228 -15.85 9.48 27.77
C ARG A 228 -16.80 8.56 28.54
N GLU A 229 -18.10 8.86 28.50
CA GLU A 229 -19.12 7.99 29.13
C GLU A 229 -19.45 6.80 28.23
N GLU A 230 -19.54 7.01 26.92
CA GLU A 230 -19.70 5.92 25.94
C GLU A 230 -18.57 4.88 26.04
N ALA A 231 -17.35 5.33 26.33
CA ALA A 231 -16.17 4.48 26.50
C ALA A 231 -16.24 3.54 27.71
N LYS A 232 -16.98 3.92 28.76
CA LYS A 232 -17.16 3.10 29.98
C LYS A 232 -18.29 2.07 29.82
N SER A 233 -19.15 2.26 28.83
CA SER A 233 -20.31 1.40 28.61
C SER A 233 -19.90 0.04 28.01
N ARG A 234 -20.77 -0.97 28.18
CA ARG A 234 -20.62 -2.26 27.47
C ARG A 234 -21.00 -2.18 25.99
N ALA A 235 -21.48 -1.03 25.51
CA ALA A 235 -22.01 -0.87 24.16
C ALA A 235 -20.95 -1.12 23.07
N GLN A 236 -19.67 -0.88 23.35
CA GLN A 236 -18.59 -1.13 22.39
C GLN A 236 -18.40 -2.64 22.11
N ALA A 237 -18.46 -3.46 23.16
CA ALA A 237 -18.36 -4.92 23.06
C ALA A 237 -19.61 -5.50 22.38
N GLU A 238 -20.81 -5.02 22.76
CA GLU A 238 -22.07 -5.43 22.13
C GLU A 238 -22.11 -5.06 20.63
N ALA A 239 -21.60 -3.88 20.27
CA ALA A 239 -21.48 -3.46 18.88
C ALA A 239 -20.54 -4.37 18.09
N LEU A 240 -19.38 -4.73 18.66
CA LEU A 240 -18.44 -5.67 18.03
C LEU A 240 -19.12 -7.02 17.75
N ASP A 241 -19.79 -7.61 18.74
CA ASP A 241 -20.48 -8.90 18.58
C ASP A 241 -21.58 -8.82 17.51
N ARG A 242 -22.36 -7.74 17.52
CA ARG A 242 -23.45 -7.55 16.57
C ARG A 242 -22.94 -7.33 15.14
N ILE A 243 -21.88 -6.55 14.96
CA ILE A 243 -21.24 -6.35 13.66
C ILE A 243 -20.65 -7.67 13.14
N ARG A 244 -19.97 -8.44 13.98
CA ARG A 244 -19.44 -9.77 13.61
C ARG A 244 -20.54 -10.73 13.14
N ALA A 245 -21.67 -10.74 13.83
CA ALA A 245 -22.82 -11.55 13.44
C ALA A 245 -23.39 -11.11 12.07
N HIS A 246 -23.50 -9.79 11.83
CA HIS A 246 -23.97 -9.25 10.54
C HIS A 246 -22.99 -9.57 9.41
N CYS A 247 -21.69 -9.38 9.60
CA CYS A 247 -20.66 -9.73 8.61
C CYS A 247 -20.78 -11.19 8.17
N ARG A 248 -20.90 -12.11 9.13
CA ARG A 248 -21.08 -13.54 8.86
C ARG A 248 -22.37 -13.84 8.09
N SER A 249 -23.48 -13.25 8.51
CA SER A 249 -24.79 -13.48 7.88
C SER A 249 -24.84 -12.95 6.45
N LEU A 250 -24.26 -11.78 6.22
CA LEU A 250 -24.29 -11.07 4.94
C LEU A 250 -23.11 -11.44 4.03
N ARG A 251 -22.12 -12.18 4.54
CA ARG A 251 -20.85 -12.51 3.88
C ARG A 251 -20.12 -11.27 3.35
N ILE A 252 -20.06 -10.23 4.18
CA ILE A 252 -19.39 -8.96 3.89
C ILE A 252 -18.37 -8.67 4.98
N ALA A 253 -17.21 -8.13 4.59
CA ALA A 253 -16.22 -7.63 5.54
C ALA A 253 -16.60 -6.23 6.04
N ALA A 254 -16.24 -5.90 7.27
CA ALA A 254 -16.50 -4.57 7.85
C ALA A 254 -15.24 -3.99 8.46
N LEU A 255 -15.07 -2.67 8.31
CA LEU A 255 -14.05 -1.91 9.02
C LEU A 255 -14.69 -0.73 9.72
N PHE A 256 -14.51 -0.62 11.03
CA PHE A 256 -15.20 0.39 11.83
C PHE A 256 -14.36 0.86 13.00
N GLY A 257 -14.55 2.13 13.36
CA GLY A 257 -13.90 2.74 14.51
C GLY A 257 -14.64 2.47 15.81
N THR A 258 -13.91 2.09 16.86
CA THR A 258 -14.44 1.88 18.20
C THR A 258 -13.39 2.19 19.27
N LEU A 259 -13.79 2.06 20.53
CA LEU A 259 -12.91 2.18 21.69
C LEU A 259 -12.68 0.81 22.30
N VAL A 260 -11.41 0.46 22.52
CA VAL A 260 -11.05 -0.76 23.25
C VAL A 260 -10.44 -0.37 24.59
N PRO A 261 -11.11 -0.65 25.72
CA PRO A 261 -10.55 -0.38 27.03
C PRO A 261 -9.36 -1.32 27.28
N PRO A 262 -8.17 -0.83 27.68
CA PRO A 262 -7.21 -1.68 28.35
C PRO A 262 -7.71 -2.00 29.76
N GLU A 263 -7.32 -3.17 30.27
CA GLU A 263 -7.79 -3.71 31.56
C GLU A 263 -7.52 -2.79 32.77
N SER A 264 -6.72 -1.71 32.64
CA SER A 264 -6.37 -0.77 33.71
C SER A 264 -6.04 0.68 33.29
N HIS A 265 -6.32 1.11 32.06
CA HIS A 265 -5.94 2.45 31.54
C HIS A 265 -7.04 3.11 30.68
N ALA A 266 -6.77 4.33 30.20
CA ALA A 266 -7.58 5.01 29.19
C ALA A 266 -7.73 4.14 27.92
N PRO A 267 -8.91 4.12 27.26
CA PRO A 267 -9.15 3.29 26.07
C PRO A 267 -8.25 3.67 24.89
N PHE A 268 -8.03 2.70 23.99
CA PHE A 268 -7.45 2.97 22.68
C PHE A 268 -8.55 3.37 21.70
N ASN A 269 -8.31 4.40 20.88
CA ASN A 269 -9.04 4.60 19.63
C ASN A 269 -8.51 3.61 18.60
N VAL A 270 -9.37 2.69 18.18
CA VAL A 270 -9.00 1.61 17.27
C VAL A 270 -9.89 1.58 16.03
N HIS A 271 -9.32 1.10 14.93
CA HIS A 271 -10.07 0.66 13.77
C HIS A 271 -10.02 -0.87 13.70
N VAL A 272 -11.19 -1.51 13.73
CA VAL A 272 -11.34 -2.97 13.79
C VAL A 272 -11.70 -3.49 12.41
N HIS A 273 -11.01 -4.55 11.98
CA HIS A 273 -11.25 -5.24 10.71
C HIS A 273 -11.92 -6.58 11.00
N ILE A 274 -13.12 -6.78 10.48
CA ILE A 274 -13.86 -8.04 10.56
C ILE A 274 -13.98 -8.65 9.17
N ASP A 275 -13.62 -9.93 9.02
CA ASP A 275 -13.74 -10.64 7.76
C ASP A 275 -15.19 -11.02 7.43
N ALA A 276 -15.42 -11.52 6.21
CA ALA A 276 -16.75 -11.93 5.75
C ALA A 276 -17.33 -13.16 6.49
N SER A 277 -16.53 -13.86 7.30
CA SER A 277 -16.99 -14.94 8.18
C SER A 277 -17.32 -14.43 9.59
N GLY A 278 -17.12 -13.14 9.86
CA GLY A 278 -17.32 -12.53 11.17
C GLY A 278 -16.16 -12.76 12.15
N ASN A 279 -14.97 -13.11 11.67
CA ASN A 279 -13.76 -13.24 12.49
C ASN A 279 -13.02 -11.90 12.56
N LEU A 280 -12.29 -11.70 13.67
CA LEU A 280 -11.41 -10.57 13.83
C LEU A 280 -10.16 -10.76 12.97
N ALA A 281 -9.98 -9.90 11.96
CA ALA A 281 -8.83 -9.93 11.06
C ALA A 281 -7.67 -9.05 11.55
N ALA A 282 -7.99 -7.87 12.12
CA ALA A 282 -7.01 -6.97 12.73
C ALA A 282 -7.69 -5.95 13.66
N THR A 283 -6.92 -5.43 14.60
CA THR A 283 -7.24 -4.25 15.41
C THR A 283 -6.07 -3.29 15.32
N VAL A 284 -6.30 -2.09 14.81
CA VAL A 284 -5.25 -1.07 14.63
C VAL A 284 -5.53 0.10 15.56
N ALA A 285 -4.66 0.30 16.56
CA ALA A 285 -4.74 1.43 17.48
C ALA A 285 -4.08 2.68 16.89
N LYS A 286 -4.65 3.85 17.19
CA LYS A 286 -4.12 5.15 16.75
C LYS A 286 -2.79 5.45 17.46
N ASN A 287 -1.70 5.60 16.70
CA ASN A 287 -0.41 6.06 17.21
C ASN A 287 -0.40 7.58 17.37
N GLY A 288 -1.00 8.29 16.42
CA GLY A 288 -1.00 9.74 16.37
C GLY A 288 -2.20 10.40 17.07
N LEU A 289 -2.18 10.51 18.40
CA LEU A 289 -3.23 11.23 19.15
C LEU A 289 -3.06 12.76 19.12
N THR A 290 -4.13 13.50 18.87
CA THR A 290 -4.18 14.97 19.06
C THR A 290 -4.08 15.35 20.55
N PRO A 291 -3.73 16.61 20.90
CA PRO A 291 -3.69 17.03 22.30
C PRO A 291 -4.99 16.77 23.07
N SER A 292 -6.14 16.95 22.41
CA SER A 292 -7.46 16.66 23.00
C SER A 292 -7.63 15.16 23.28
N GLU A 293 -7.27 14.30 22.32
CA GLU A 293 -7.35 12.84 22.46
C GLU A 293 -6.45 12.32 23.57
N GLN A 294 -5.23 12.87 23.73
CA GLN A 294 -4.29 12.47 24.79
C GLN A 294 -4.84 12.66 26.21
N THR A 295 -5.89 13.47 26.38
CA THR A 295 -6.52 13.68 27.69
C THR A 295 -7.39 12.49 28.14
N PHE A 296 -7.65 11.50 27.27
CA PHE A 296 -8.50 10.35 27.61
C PHE A 296 -8.29 9.08 26.79
N LEU A 297 -7.39 9.10 25.81
CA LEU A 297 -7.02 7.94 25.01
C LEU A 297 -5.58 7.55 25.25
N THR A 298 -5.31 6.25 25.08
CA THR A 298 -3.95 5.70 25.11
C THR A 298 -3.40 5.60 23.69
N THR A 299 -2.13 5.95 23.54
CA THR A 299 -1.39 5.92 22.26
C THR A 299 -1.07 4.48 21.86
N GLY A 300 -1.39 4.11 20.62
CA GLY A 300 -0.90 2.90 19.97
C GLY A 300 0.56 2.99 19.53
N HIS A 301 1.19 1.84 19.31
CA HIS A 301 2.60 1.77 18.86
C HIS A 301 2.82 0.85 17.66
N THR A 302 1.89 -0.07 17.41
CA THR A 302 1.98 -1.07 16.35
C THR A 302 0.85 -0.88 15.36
N ARG A 303 1.06 -1.37 14.13
CA ARG A 303 0.08 -1.28 13.05
C ARG A 303 -0.16 -2.67 12.49
N ALA A 304 -1.16 -3.35 13.02
CA ALA A 304 -1.49 -4.72 12.61
C ALA A 304 -1.94 -4.78 11.15
N ILE A 305 -1.55 -5.85 10.46
CA ILE A 305 -2.00 -6.16 9.10
C ILE A 305 -3.00 -7.32 9.19
N GLY A 306 -4.24 -7.08 8.78
CA GLY A 306 -5.30 -8.08 8.73
C GLY A 306 -5.56 -8.58 7.31
N HIS A 307 -6.17 -9.75 7.19
CA HIS A 307 -6.50 -10.35 5.89
C HIS A 307 -8.02 -10.34 5.68
N LEU A 308 -8.47 -9.68 4.60
CA LEU A 308 -9.87 -9.69 4.17
C LEU A 308 -9.95 -10.45 2.85
N GLY A 309 -10.19 -11.77 2.94
CA GLY A 309 -9.99 -12.67 1.81
C GLY A 309 -8.51 -12.73 1.43
N HIS A 310 -8.19 -12.48 0.17
CA HIS A 310 -6.81 -12.42 -0.35
C HIS A 310 -6.14 -11.06 -0.16
N LEU A 311 -6.85 -10.07 0.38
CA LEU A 311 -6.34 -8.70 0.55
C LEU A 311 -5.67 -8.53 1.91
N ARG A 312 -4.42 -8.06 1.90
CA ARG A 312 -3.70 -7.61 3.10
C ARG A 312 -4.07 -6.16 3.36
N THR A 313 -4.61 -5.90 4.54
CA THR A 313 -5.23 -4.62 4.87
C THR A 313 -4.71 -4.08 6.19
N THR A 314 -4.65 -2.77 6.29
CA THR A 314 -4.31 -2.05 7.51
C THR A 314 -5.09 -0.74 7.58
N SER A 315 -4.94 -0.01 8.68
CA SER A 315 -5.53 1.32 8.83
C SER A 315 -4.49 2.36 9.21
N VAL A 316 -4.71 3.60 8.77
CA VAL A 316 -3.98 4.80 9.18
C VAL A 316 -5.03 5.81 9.58
N LEU A 317 -5.10 6.19 10.85
CA LEU A 317 -6.25 6.88 11.42
C LEU A 317 -6.07 8.40 11.31
N CYS A 318 -6.96 9.08 10.58
CA CYS A 318 -7.12 10.53 10.60
C CYS A 318 -5.78 11.26 10.35
N ARG A 319 -5.31 12.08 11.29
CA ARG A 319 -4.07 12.85 11.12
C ARG A 319 -2.79 12.04 10.96
N GLU A 320 -2.79 10.73 11.25
CA GLU A 320 -1.61 9.87 11.10
C GLU A 320 -1.05 9.87 9.68
N VAL A 321 -1.87 10.17 8.67
CA VAL A 321 -1.40 10.27 7.27
C VAL A 321 -0.27 11.31 7.10
N LEU A 322 -0.19 12.28 7.99
CA LEU A 322 0.87 13.30 8.01
C LEU A 322 2.23 12.73 8.48
N ASP A 323 2.22 11.63 9.22
CA ASP A 323 3.41 11.02 9.84
C ASP A 323 4.17 10.08 8.87
N LEU A 324 4.45 10.54 7.65
CA LEU A 324 4.97 9.73 6.54
C LEU A 324 6.26 8.96 6.88
N ALA A 325 7.17 9.54 7.66
CA ALA A 325 8.41 8.87 8.05
C ALA A 325 8.18 7.67 8.99
N LEU A 326 7.17 7.73 9.85
CA LEU A 326 6.76 6.60 10.67
C LEU A 326 6.04 5.55 9.81
N LEU A 327 5.12 6.01 8.96
CA LEU A 327 4.34 5.12 8.10
C LEU A 327 5.21 4.38 7.09
N ALA A 328 6.22 4.99 6.49
CA ALA A 328 7.15 4.32 5.58
C ALA A 328 7.93 3.18 6.25
N ARG A 329 8.21 3.29 7.56
CA ARG A 329 8.84 2.21 8.34
C ARG A 329 7.86 1.10 8.69
N GLN A 330 6.61 1.44 8.99
CA GLN A 330 5.57 0.48 9.37
C GLN A 330 4.94 -0.23 8.16
N LEU A 331 4.90 0.42 7.01
CA LEU A 331 4.25 -0.01 5.78
C LEU A 331 5.24 0.06 4.61
N PRO A 332 6.26 -0.82 4.58
CA PRO A 332 7.17 -0.87 3.44
C PRO A 332 6.39 -1.22 2.15
N PRO A 333 6.90 -0.81 0.97
CA PRO A 333 6.21 -1.02 -0.30
C PRO A 333 5.75 -2.48 -0.49
N GLY A 334 4.48 -2.68 -0.81
CA GLY A 334 3.87 -4.00 -1.06
C GLY A 334 3.66 -4.87 0.19
N SER A 335 3.82 -4.34 1.40
CA SER A 335 3.45 -5.02 2.65
C SER A 335 1.94 -5.17 2.82
N VAL A 336 1.17 -4.27 2.23
CA VAL A 336 -0.30 -4.27 2.23
C VAL A 336 -0.81 -4.01 0.82
N ASP A 337 -2.02 -4.49 0.55
CA ASP A 337 -2.73 -4.25 -0.71
C ASP A 337 -3.67 -3.04 -0.58
N MET A 338 -4.20 -2.80 0.62
CA MET A 338 -5.10 -1.68 0.94
C MET A 338 -4.83 -1.06 2.31
N ILE A 339 -4.91 0.27 2.36
CA ILE A 339 -4.88 1.08 3.57
C ILE A 339 -6.24 1.76 3.72
N PHE A 340 -6.87 1.57 4.87
CA PHE A 340 -8.10 2.29 5.21
C PHE A 340 -7.78 3.52 6.06
N TRP A 341 -8.36 4.65 5.70
CA TRP A 341 -8.12 5.94 6.33
C TRP A 341 -9.41 6.48 6.96
N PRO A 342 -9.85 5.90 8.10
CA PRO A 342 -10.99 6.41 8.83
C PRO A 342 -10.65 7.78 9.41
N SER A 343 -11.53 8.75 9.25
CA SER A 343 -11.22 10.16 9.56
C SER A 343 -12.40 10.94 10.13
N ILE A 344 -12.06 12.03 10.82
CA ILE A 344 -12.91 13.21 11.05
C ILE A 344 -12.09 14.47 10.79
N ILE A 345 -11.97 14.84 9.52
CA ILE A 345 -11.13 15.97 9.07
C ILE A 345 -11.86 16.81 8.03
N SER A 346 -11.33 18.01 7.77
CA SER A 346 -11.81 18.81 6.64
C SER A 346 -11.50 18.15 5.30
N ALA A 347 -12.45 18.19 4.35
CA ALA A 347 -12.25 17.74 2.98
C ALA A 347 -11.43 18.72 2.13
N ILE A 348 -11.28 19.97 2.58
CA ILE A 348 -10.54 21.03 1.91
C ILE A 348 -9.57 21.75 2.87
N PRO A 349 -8.45 22.31 2.37
CA PRO A 349 -7.46 22.99 3.20
C PRO A 349 -8.00 24.20 3.96
N ASP A 350 -8.97 24.93 3.40
CA ASP A 350 -9.58 26.11 4.04
C ASP A 350 -10.68 25.77 5.07
N GLY A 351 -10.82 24.50 5.46
CA GLY A 351 -11.82 24.09 6.43
C GLY A 351 -11.35 24.17 7.89
N ALA A 352 -12.08 23.51 8.79
CA ALA A 352 -12.03 23.76 10.23
C ALA A 352 -10.65 23.58 10.89
N ASP A 353 -9.79 22.72 10.35
CA ASP A 353 -8.44 22.47 10.88
C ASP A 353 -7.31 23.13 10.06
N GLY A 354 -7.61 23.71 8.89
CA GLY A 354 -6.63 24.43 8.08
C GLY A 354 -5.56 23.54 7.41
N ILE A 355 -5.72 22.22 7.41
CA ILE A 355 -4.69 21.26 6.99
C ILE A 355 -5.06 20.61 5.66
N ASP A 356 -4.13 20.61 4.71
CA ASP A 356 -4.23 19.80 3.49
C ASP A 356 -3.61 18.42 3.69
N TYR A 357 -4.46 17.42 3.95
CA TYR A 357 -4.01 16.04 4.16
C TYR A 357 -3.76 15.27 2.85
N LEU A 358 -4.32 15.74 1.73
CA LEU A 358 -4.35 14.97 0.49
C LEU A 358 -2.95 14.74 -0.11
N PRO A 359 -2.00 15.70 -0.10
CA PRO A 359 -0.64 15.47 -0.58
C PRO A 359 0.04 14.29 0.13
N ASN A 360 -0.06 14.22 1.45
CA ASN A 360 0.52 13.15 2.24
C ASN A 360 -0.21 11.81 2.01
N ALA A 361 -1.54 11.82 1.91
CA ALA A 361 -2.31 10.61 1.58
C ALA A 361 -1.90 10.02 0.22
N ARG A 362 -1.72 10.88 -0.80
CA ARG A 362 -1.23 10.47 -2.12
C ARG A 362 0.19 9.93 -2.07
N GLN A 363 1.06 10.53 -1.26
CA GLN A 363 2.43 10.04 -1.06
C GLN A 363 2.45 8.69 -0.34
N LEU A 364 1.62 8.51 0.69
CA LEU A 364 1.49 7.23 1.39
C LEU A 364 1.05 6.12 0.45
N ALA A 365 0.04 6.34 -0.40
CA ALA A 365 -0.41 5.36 -1.38
C ALA A 365 0.72 4.93 -2.33
N ARG A 366 1.53 5.88 -2.81
CA ARG A 366 2.72 5.61 -3.65
C ARG A 366 3.77 4.79 -2.91
N THR A 367 4.19 5.26 -1.74
CA THR A 367 5.28 4.63 -0.97
C THR A 367 4.88 3.23 -0.50
N ALA A 368 3.64 3.04 -0.04
CA ALA A 368 3.16 1.70 0.33
C ALA A 368 2.85 0.82 -0.89
N SER A 369 2.71 1.40 -2.09
CA SER A 369 2.24 0.73 -3.31
C SER A 369 0.90 0.02 -3.10
N ALA A 370 -0.03 0.71 -2.42
CA ALA A 370 -1.31 0.18 -1.97
C ALA A 370 -2.45 1.17 -2.25
N TRP A 371 -3.66 0.65 -2.43
CA TRP A 371 -4.83 1.52 -2.47
C TRP A 371 -5.04 2.17 -1.12
N LEU A 372 -5.48 3.42 -1.11
CA LEU A 372 -5.86 4.12 0.10
C LEU A 372 -7.32 4.55 0.01
N VAL A 373 -8.13 4.09 0.95
CA VAL A 373 -9.58 4.34 0.99
C VAL A 373 -9.90 5.15 2.23
N GLN A 374 -10.22 6.43 2.06
CA GLN A 374 -10.68 7.26 3.15
C GLN A 374 -12.15 6.97 3.45
N CYS A 375 -12.51 7.03 4.72
CA CYS A 375 -13.90 7.09 5.16
C CYS A 375 -14.03 8.22 6.20
N ASN A 376 -14.59 9.34 5.78
CA ASN A 376 -14.68 10.55 6.60
C ASN A 376 -16.11 10.72 7.15
N TRP A 377 -16.22 11.27 8.35
CA TRP A 377 -17.50 11.75 8.86
C TRP A 377 -17.99 12.97 8.05
N PRO A 378 -19.21 12.98 7.50
CA PRO A 378 -19.73 14.13 6.78
C PRO A 378 -20.24 15.26 7.69
N MET A 379 -20.27 15.05 9.00
CA MET A 379 -20.79 15.98 10.00
C MET A 379 -20.12 15.79 11.36
N SER A 380 -20.25 16.79 12.25
CA SER A 380 -19.73 16.75 13.62
C SER A 380 -20.80 17.17 14.62
N LEU A 381 -21.00 16.38 15.68
CA LEU A 381 -21.86 16.79 16.81
C LEU A 381 -21.21 17.84 17.70
N ASN A 382 -19.88 17.94 17.70
CA ASN A 382 -19.17 18.98 18.44
C ASN A 382 -19.29 20.35 17.77
N GLU A 383 -19.45 20.35 16.44
CA GLU A 383 -19.57 21.55 15.61
C GLU A 383 -20.71 21.36 14.59
N PRO A 384 -21.99 21.47 15.01
CA PRO A 384 -23.13 21.17 14.14
C PRO A 384 -23.22 22.06 12.88
N GLY A 385 -22.57 23.22 12.89
CA GLY A 385 -22.47 24.13 11.74
C GLY A 385 -21.29 23.85 10.80
N ALA A 386 -20.37 22.94 11.17
CA ALA A 386 -19.24 22.59 10.33
C ALA A 386 -19.74 21.98 9.02
N ARG A 387 -19.21 22.48 7.91
CA ARG A 387 -19.48 21.98 6.56
C ARG A 387 -18.22 21.37 5.98
N GLN A 388 -18.38 20.60 4.91
CA GLN A 388 -17.26 20.09 4.12
C GLN A 388 -16.38 19.08 4.86
N LEU A 389 -16.97 18.29 5.75
CA LEU A 389 -16.28 17.20 6.44
C LEU A 389 -16.39 15.87 5.68
N GLY A 390 -17.29 15.71 4.71
CA GLY A 390 -17.40 14.46 3.95
C GLY A 390 -16.29 14.32 2.91
N GLY A 391 -16.68 14.04 1.66
CA GLY A 391 -15.74 14.12 0.55
C GLY A 391 -14.69 13.01 0.52
N SER A 392 -15.02 11.86 1.11
CA SER A 392 -14.12 10.70 1.23
C SER A 392 -13.53 10.34 -0.12
N VAL A 393 -12.23 10.06 -0.16
CA VAL A 393 -11.49 9.76 -1.39
C VAL A 393 -11.02 8.31 -1.48
N VAL A 394 -10.89 7.83 -2.72
CA VAL A 394 -10.18 6.59 -3.06
C VAL A 394 -8.95 6.94 -3.88
N ILE A 395 -7.78 6.56 -3.39
CA ILE A 395 -6.48 6.86 -3.98
C ILE A 395 -5.85 5.57 -4.48
N ALA A 396 -5.48 5.54 -5.77
CA ALA A 396 -4.78 4.42 -6.38
C ALA A 396 -3.32 4.33 -5.90
N PRO A 397 -2.67 3.16 -6.06
CA PRO A 397 -1.27 2.96 -5.69
C PRO A 397 -0.27 3.91 -6.36
N ASN A 398 -0.61 4.53 -7.49
CA ASN A 398 0.18 5.58 -8.14
C ASN A 398 0.01 6.97 -7.48
N GLY A 399 -0.86 7.08 -6.46
CA GLY A 399 -1.21 8.31 -5.76
C GLY A 399 -2.23 9.18 -6.51
N GLU A 400 -2.92 8.66 -7.51
CA GLU A 400 -4.02 9.33 -8.19
C GLU A 400 -5.32 9.20 -7.37
N VAL A 401 -6.08 10.29 -7.26
CA VAL A 401 -7.44 10.23 -6.67
C VAL A 401 -8.39 9.75 -7.76
N THR A 402 -8.88 8.52 -7.61
CA THR A 402 -9.77 7.88 -8.60
C THR A 402 -11.23 8.24 -8.36
N HIS A 403 -11.62 8.40 -7.08
CA HIS A 403 -12.99 8.70 -6.69
C HIS A 403 -13.01 9.69 -5.55
N ARG A 404 -14.06 10.52 -5.53
CA ARG A 404 -14.40 11.41 -4.43
C ARG A 404 -15.89 11.36 -4.19
N LEU A 405 -16.29 11.03 -2.97
CA LEU A 405 -17.70 11.05 -2.54
C LEU A 405 -18.19 12.50 -2.39
N PRO A 406 -19.52 12.73 -2.33
CA PRO A 406 -20.05 14.08 -2.12
C PRO A 406 -19.56 14.71 -0.81
N VAL A 407 -19.08 15.95 -0.88
CA VAL A 407 -18.47 16.68 0.25
C VAL A 407 -19.44 16.92 1.41
N ASN A 408 -20.71 17.17 1.10
CA ASN A 408 -21.78 17.38 2.10
C ASN A 408 -22.84 16.27 2.07
N GLY A 409 -22.50 15.10 1.49
CA GLY A 409 -23.45 14.00 1.33
C GLY A 409 -23.50 13.09 2.55
N LEU A 410 -24.71 12.87 3.07
CA LEU A 410 -25.00 11.79 3.99
C LEU A 410 -25.46 10.56 3.18
N GLY A 411 -24.77 9.44 3.34
CA GLY A 411 -25.02 8.26 2.51
C GLY A 411 -23.83 7.33 2.40
N MET A 412 -23.77 6.58 1.32
CA MET A 412 -22.75 5.57 1.06
C MET A 412 -22.32 5.58 -0.41
N GLY A 413 -21.02 5.61 -0.65
CA GLY A 413 -20.45 5.45 -1.99
C GLY A 413 -20.11 3.99 -2.26
N LEU A 414 -20.57 3.45 -3.39
CA LEU A 414 -20.18 2.15 -3.92
C LEU A 414 -19.16 2.34 -5.03
N VAL A 415 -17.95 1.81 -4.82
CA VAL A 415 -16.81 1.99 -5.71
C VAL A 415 -16.22 0.62 -6.04
N THR A 416 -15.95 0.35 -7.31
CA THR A 416 -15.17 -0.82 -7.73
C THR A 416 -13.74 -0.38 -8.04
N LEU A 417 -12.76 -0.98 -7.36
CA LEU A 417 -11.35 -0.62 -7.56
C LEU A 417 -10.90 -0.93 -9.00
N GLY A 418 -10.34 0.09 -9.67
CA GLY A 418 -9.90 0.02 -11.07
C GLY A 418 -10.95 0.44 -12.10
N GLU A 419 -12.20 0.67 -11.68
CA GLU A 419 -13.23 1.30 -12.51
C GLU A 419 -13.28 2.81 -12.26
N THR A 420 -13.91 3.58 -13.16
CA THR A 420 -14.09 5.04 -13.00
C THR A 420 -15.46 5.42 -12.45
N GLY A 421 -16.39 4.47 -12.42
CA GLY A 421 -17.77 4.69 -11.98
C GLY A 421 -17.92 4.57 -10.47
N MET A 422 -18.79 5.41 -9.90
CA MET A 422 -19.26 5.30 -8.52
C MET A 422 -20.77 5.42 -8.49
N MET A 423 -21.41 4.58 -7.68
CA MET A 423 -22.82 4.73 -7.31
C MET A 423 -22.93 5.39 -5.93
N TRP A 424 -23.77 6.40 -5.80
CA TRP A 424 -24.05 7.06 -4.54
C TRP A 424 -25.45 6.69 -4.04
N LEU A 425 -25.52 6.14 -2.84
CA LEU A 425 -26.77 5.84 -2.15
C LEU A 425 -26.95 6.90 -1.05
N ALA A 426 -27.85 7.86 -1.28
CA ALA A 426 -28.16 8.89 -0.29
C ALA A 426 -28.87 8.26 0.91
N GLN A 427 -28.68 8.81 2.11
CA GLN A 427 -29.25 8.26 3.36
C GLN A 427 -30.77 8.05 3.32
N ASP A 428 -31.48 8.92 2.57
CA ASP A 428 -32.95 8.99 2.48
C ASP A 428 -33.53 8.20 1.30
N GLN A 429 -32.69 7.44 0.58
CA GLN A 429 -33.08 6.44 -0.42
C GLN A 429 -32.91 5.04 0.17
#